data_AF-A0A0U2LJ76-F1
#
_entry.id   AF-A0A0U2LJ76-F1
#
_cell.length_a   1.000
_cell.length_b   1.000
_cell.length_c   1.000
_cell.angle_alpha   90.00
_cell.angle_beta   90.00
_cell.angle_gamma   90.00
#
_symmetry.space_group_name_H-M   'P 1'
#
loop_
_entity.id
_entity.type
_entity.pdbx_description
1 polymer ?
#
loop_
_entity_poly.entity_id
_entity_poly.type
_entity_poly.pdbx_seq_one_letter_code
_entity_poly.pdbx_strand_id
1 'polypeptide(L)'
;PNMKICPQKTCMVLISILFTLTEAANPCCSFPCQNQGVCMPSRDSYTCDCTGTDFYGKNCDIATFTKTFKVLLRPSPETLHGWLTSYQWLWDIINAVRPLRDFIMKMVILIRANIIDTPPAYTSDHEYITLDAAFNRSHYARALPPIPHDCPTPMGVVGPKSLPDAKDIANVLFRRREFKPDALGASVHLTFFAQHFTHMFFKTDFKKGPSFTWGAHGVDGSNVYGPDKHTENLLRSYKDGKLKSQIIKGEEWPPYLSDAPVKMLYPPSVPKENQFALGHEF
;
A
#
# COMPACT_ATOMS: atom_id res chain seq x y z
N PRO A 1 13.84 69.44 -34.13
CA PRO A 1 15.31 69.30 -33.96
C PRO A 1 15.65 68.67 -32.60
N ASN A 2 16.28 67.50 -32.68
CA ASN A 2 16.97 66.78 -31.60
C ASN A 2 16.14 66.05 -30.54
N MET A 3 15.57 64.95 -31.02
CA MET A 3 15.59 63.63 -30.41
C MET A 3 16.83 63.40 -29.53
N LYS A 4 16.64 63.24 -28.20
CA LYS A 4 17.64 62.65 -27.30
C LYS A 4 17.18 61.25 -26.91
N ILE A 5 17.90 60.31 -27.48
CA ILE A 5 17.91 58.87 -27.25
C ILE A 5 18.13 58.59 -25.76
N CYS A 6 17.18 57.90 -25.14
CA CYS A 6 17.38 57.24 -23.84
C CYS A 6 17.58 55.74 -24.11
N PRO A 7 18.55 55.07 -23.45
CA PRO A 7 19.13 53.84 -23.97
C PRO A 7 18.24 52.61 -23.76
N GLN A 8 18.17 51.82 -24.82
CA GLN A 8 17.34 50.65 -25.09
C GLN A 8 17.67 49.40 -24.23
N LYS A 9 18.32 49.53 -23.07
CA LYS A 9 18.85 48.38 -22.29
C LYS A 9 18.26 48.19 -20.89
N THR A 10 17.54 49.16 -20.33
CA THR A 10 16.95 49.02 -18.97
C THR A 10 15.48 48.62 -18.97
N CYS A 11 14.75 48.82 -20.07
CA CYS A 11 13.33 48.45 -20.15
C CYS A 11 13.11 46.96 -20.50
N MET A 12 14.06 46.33 -21.19
CA MET A 12 13.97 44.90 -21.56
C MET A 12 14.23 43.96 -20.39
N VAL A 13 14.97 44.39 -19.37
CA VAL A 13 15.26 43.54 -18.19
C VAL A 13 14.08 43.50 -17.22
N LEU A 14 13.29 44.57 -17.12
CA LEU A 14 12.10 44.61 -16.27
C LEU A 14 10.91 43.81 -16.84
N ILE A 15 10.77 43.75 -18.16
CA ILE A 15 9.70 42.96 -18.81
C ILE A 15 10.06 41.46 -18.85
N SER A 16 11.34 41.11 -18.92
CA SER A 16 11.80 39.71 -18.81
C SER A 16 11.80 39.16 -17.39
N ILE A 17 11.73 40.01 -16.36
CA ILE A 17 11.61 39.59 -14.95
C ILE A 17 10.14 39.51 -14.48
N LEU A 18 9.21 40.14 -15.21
CA LEU A 18 7.76 40.06 -14.96
C LEU A 18 7.06 38.88 -15.67
N PHE A 19 7.77 38.15 -16.53
CA PHE A 19 7.45 36.77 -16.87
C PHE A 19 8.18 35.83 -15.90
N THR A 20 7.98 36.02 -14.59
CA THR A 20 7.87 34.82 -13.77
C THR A 20 6.68 34.07 -14.34
N LEU A 21 6.94 33.04 -15.14
CA LEU A 21 5.99 31.96 -15.36
C LEU A 21 5.51 31.56 -13.97
N THR A 22 4.38 32.10 -13.54
CA THR A 22 3.54 31.39 -12.59
C THR A 22 3.16 30.14 -13.37
N GLU A 23 3.97 29.10 -13.24
CA GLU A 23 3.54 27.74 -13.56
C GLU A 23 2.18 27.63 -12.89
N ALA A 24 1.13 27.51 -13.70
CA ALA A 24 -0.21 27.33 -13.19
C ALA A 24 -0.13 26.06 -12.33
N ALA A 25 -0.26 26.23 -11.01
CA ALA A 25 -0.12 25.13 -10.07
C ALA A 25 -1.05 24.00 -10.53
N ASN A 26 -0.53 22.78 -10.59
CA ASN A 26 -1.26 21.64 -11.12
C ASN A 26 -2.65 21.54 -10.47
N PRO A 27 -3.73 21.63 -11.26
CA PRO A 27 -5.07 21.73 -10.71
C PRO A 27 -5.50 20.46 -9.97
N CYS A 28 -4.84 19.32 -10.23
CA CYS A 28 -5.05 18.06 -9.53
C CYS A 28 -4.47 18.02 -8.11
N CYS A 29 -3.61 18.97 -7.73
CA CYS A 29 -3.08 19.09 -6.36
C CYS A 29 -4.16 19.34 -5.30
N SER A 30 -5.34 19.82 -5.72
CA SER A 30 -6.50 20.02 -4.83
C SER A 30 -7.35 18.77 -4.65
N PHE A 31 -7.01 17.66 -5.32
CA PHE A 31 -7.79 16.41 -5.39
C PHE A 31 -9.28 16.65 -5.69
N PRO A 32 -9.61 17.33 -6.82
CA PRO A 32 -10.97 17.79 -7.06
C PRO A 32 -11.94 16.64 -7.38
N CYS A 33 -11.46 15.55 -8.01
CA CYS A 33 -12.28 14.42 -8.43
C CYS A 33 -12.65 13.52 -7.25
N GLN A 34 -13.95 13.39 -6.99
CA GLN A 34 -14.51 12.59 -5.91
C GLN A 34 -14.85 11.17 -6.39
N ASN A 35 -15.22 10.29 -5.46
CA ASN A 35 -15.81 8.97 -5.76
C ASN A 35 -15.01 8.10 -6.73
N GLN A 36 -13.68 8.09 -6.61
CA GLN A 36 -12.74 7.35 -7.48
C GLN A 36 -12.61 7.91 -8.91
N GLY A 37 -13.10 9.13 -9.17
CA GLY A 37 -12.85 9.80 -10.44
C GLY A 37 -11.36 10.12 -10.64
N VAL A 38 -10.87 10.01 -11.87
CA VAL A 38 -9.45 10.22 -12.22
C VAL A 38 -9.24 11.66 -12.68
N CYS A 39 -8.33 12.39 -12.03
CA CYS A 39 -8.00 13.76 -12.40
C CYS A 39 -7.01 13.80 -13.56
N MET A 40 -7.37 14.50 -14.64
CA MET A 40 -6.50 14.76 -15.79
C MET A 40 -6.22 16.26 -15.90
N PRO A 41 -4.96 16.70 -15.71
CA PRO A 41 -4.62 18.11 -15.84
C PRO A 41 -4.67 18.55 -17.31
N SER A 42 -5.12 19.78 -17.53
CA SER A 42 -5.10 20.54 -18.78
C SER A 42 -4.45 21.90 -18.48
N ARG A 43 -4.00 22.64 -19.50
CA ARG A 43 -3.10 23.81 -19.33
C ARG A 43 -3.37 24.68 -18.10
N ASP A 44 -4.62 25.14 -17.93
CA ASP A 44 -5.05 25.94 -16.77
C ASP A 44 -6.31 25.36 -16.08
N SER A 45 -6.65 24.09 -16.36
CA SER A 45 -7.89 23.48 -15.89
C SER A 45 -7.73 21.97 -15.68
N TYR A 46 -8.75 21.30 -15.16
CA TYR A 46 -8.75 19.85 -15.02
C TYR A 46 -10.05 19.26 -15.55
N THR A 47 -9.98 18.00 -15.93
CA THR A 47 -11.14 17.17 -16.24
C THR A 47 -11.10 15.94 -15.35
N CYS A 48 -12.23 15.59 -14.75
CA CYS A 48 -12.39 14.33 -14.05
C CYS A 48 -12.98 13.28 -14.99
N ASP A 49 -12.30 12.14 -15.15
CA ASP A 49 -12.91 10.95 -15.73
C ASP A 49 -13.73 10.23 -14.65
N CYS A 50 -15.06 10.26 -14.80
CA CYS A 50 -15.99 9.60 -13.88
C CYS A 50 -16.42 8.20 -14.36
N THR A 51 -15.79 7.66 -15.40
CA THR A 51 -16.16 6.37 -15.98
C THR A 51 -16.10 5.26 -14.94
N GLY A 52 -17.16 4.43 -14.87
CA GLY A 52 -17.23 3.30 -13.94
C GLY A 52 -17.54 3.65 -12.47
N THR A 53 -17.68 4.94 -12.12
CA THR A 53 -17.94 5.36 -10.72
C THR A 53 -19.42 5.34 -10.33
N ASP A 54 -20.33 5.31 -11.31
CA ASP A 54 -21.78 5.62 -11.18
C ASP A 54 -22.07 7.08 -10.73
N PHE A 55 -21.11 7.99 -10.89
CA PHE A 55 -21.25 9.44 -10.67
C PHE A 55 -20.96 10.24 -11.94
N TYR A 56 -21.40 11.49 -11.97
CA TYR A 56 -21.14 12.46 -13.03
C TYR A 56 -20.97 13.88 -12.45
N GLY A 57 -20.83 14.87 -13.31
CA GLY A 57 -20.55 16.26 -12.92
C GLY A 57 -19.07 16.59 -13.08
N LYS A 58 -18.70 17.86 -12.85
CA LYS A 58 -17.32 18.34 -13.02
C LYS A 58 -16.32 17.59 -12.12
N ASN A 59 -16.78 17.19 -10.93
CA ASN A 59 -15.96 16.58 -9.88
C ASN A 59 -16.38 15.14 -9.55
N CYS A 60 -17.21 14.50 -10.38
CA CYS A 60 -17.78 13.17 -10.09
C CYS A 60 -18.53 13.10 -8.75
N ASP A 61 -19.24 14.17 -8.39
CA ASP A 61 -19.93 14.36 -7.11
C ASP A 61 -21.44 14.14 -7.20
N ILE A 62 -22.00 14.09 -8.42
CA ILE A 62 -23.43 13.91 -8.64
C ILE A 62 -23.72 12.43 -8.91
N ALA A 63 -24.44 11.78 -8.00
CA ALA A 63 -24.79 10.37 -8.11
C ALA A 63 -25.88 10.12 -9.17
N THR A 64 -25.74 9.04 -9.93
CA THR A 64 -26.83 8.53 -10.78
C THR A 64 -27.99 8.03 -9.92
N PHE A 65 -29.21 7.95 -10.46
CA PHE A 65 -30.41 7.52 -9.72
C PHE A 65 -30.22 6.16 -9.01
N THR A 66 -29.63 5.19 -9.71
CA THR A 66 -29.34 3.85 -9.16
C THR A 66 -28.34 3.92 -8.02
N LYS A 67 -27.30 4.77 -8.14
CA LYS A 67 -26.30 4.97 -7.10
C LYS A 67 -26.88 5.68 -5.88
N THR A 68 -27.71 6.70 -6.08
CA THR A 68 -28.43 7.39 -5.00
C THR A 68 -29.21 6.40 -4.15
N PHE A 69 -29.95 5.49 -4.79
CA PHE A 69 -30.68 4.44 -4.07
C PHE A 69 -29.76 3.46 -3.34
N LYS A 70 -28.66 3.01 -3.98
CA LYS A 70 -27.66 2.15 -3.35
C LYS A 70 -27.01 2.79 -2.12
N VAL A 71 -26.68 4.09 -2.20
CA VAL A 71 -26.06 4.85 -1.11
C VAL A 71 -27.07 5.07 0.02
N LEU A 72 -28.33 5.38 -0.31
CA LEU A 72 -29.40 5.55 0.68
C LEU A 72 -29.64 4.29 1.52
N LEU A 73 -29.58 3.11 0.89
CA LEU A 73 -29.75 1.83 1.57
C LEU A 73 -28.48 1.27 2.23
N ARG A 74 -27.31 1.86 1.95
CA ARG A 74 -26.04 1.34 2.47
C ARG A 74 -25.91 1.72 3.95
N PRO A 75 -25.86 0.75 4.89
CA PRO A 75 -25.65 1.06 6.30
C PRO A 75 -24.25 1.66 6.51
N SER A 76 -24.12 2.48 7.56
CA SER A 76 -22.80 3.00 7.96
C SER A 76 -21.87 1.85 8.38
N PRO A 77 -20.54 2.01 8.28
CA PRO A 77 -19.58 1.00 8.73
C PRO A 77 -19.79 0.58 10.18
N GLU A 78 -20.16 1.52 11.06
CA GLU A 78 -20.42 1.29 12.49
C GLU A 78 -21.71 0.49 12.69
N THR A 79 -22.77 0.81 11.94
CA THR A 79 -24.04 0.07 11.97
C THR A 79 -23.82 -1.36 11.51
N LEU A 80 -23.11 -1.53 10.38
CA LEU A 80 -22.77 -2.84 9.85
C LEU A 80 -21.91 -3.64 10.82
N HIS A 81 -20.91 -3.01 11.45
CA HIS A 81 -20.10 -3.64 12.49
C HIS A 81 -20.98 -4.10 13.66
N GLY A 82 -21.87 -3.23 14.16
CA GLY A 82 -22.82 -3.57 15.22
C GLY A 82 -23.69 -4.77 14.86
N TRP A 83 -24.19 -4.86 13.63
CA TRP A 83 -24.94 -6.03 13.17
C TRP A 83 -24.10 -7.31 13.15
N LEU A 84 -22.84 -7.21 12.72
CA LEU A 84 -21.92 -8.35 12.64
C LEU A 84 -21.48 -8.86 14.02
N THR A 85 -21.44 -8.00 15.05
CA THR A 85 -20.89 -8.36 16.37
C THR A 85 -21.92 -8.51 17.49
N SER A 86 -23.09 -7.87 17.39
CA SER A 86 -24.02 -7.76 18.54
C SER A 86 -25.07 -8.87 18.65
N TYR A 87 -25.40 -9.56 17.56
CA TYR A 87 -26.54 -10.51 17.51
C TYR A 87 -26.09 -11.96 17.32
N GLN A 88 -25.42 -12.54 18.30
CA GLN A 88 -24.85 -13.89 18.21
C GLN A 88 -25.89 -14.96 17.83
N TRP A 89 -27.06 -14.96 18.48
CA TRP A 89 -28.14 -15.91 18.19
C TRP A 89 -28.58 -15.92 16.72
N LEU A 90 -28.60 -14.75 16.08
CA LEU A 90 -28.97 -14.61 14.67
C LEU A 90 -27.87 -15.20 13.79
N TRP A 91 -26.60 -14.92 14.12
CA TRP A 91 -25.46 -15.47 13.40
C TRP A 91 -25.33 -16.98 13.57
N ASP A 92 -25.70 -17.54 14.72
CA ASP A 92 -25.73 -19.00 14.91
C ASP A 92 -26.72 -19.67 13.95
N ILE A 93 -27.91 -19.08 13.78
CA ILE A 93 -28.90 -19.55 12.80
C ILE A 93 -28.37 -19.40 11.37
N ILE A 94 -27.83 -18.23 11.03
CA ILE A 94 -27.26 -17.96 9.70
C ILE A 94 -26.14 -18.95 9.37
N ASN A 95 -25.24 -19.19 10.31
CA ASN A 95 -24.09 -20.07 10.15
C ASN A 95 -24.47 -21.56 10.06
N ALA A 96 -25.59 -21.95 10.67
CA ALA A 96 -26.16 -23.30 10.53
C ALA A 96 -26.73 -23.55 9.12
N VAL A 97 -27.27 -22.50 8.49
CA VAL A 97 -27.86 -22.59 7.14
C VAL A 97 -26.77 -22.34 6.08
N ARG A 98 -26.08 -23.41 5.65
CA ARG A 98 -24.95 -23.32 4.69
C ARG A 98 -25.20 -22.44 3.45
N PRO A 99 -26.32 -22.57 2.71
CA PRO A 99 -26.55 -21.73 1.53
C PRO A 99 -26.59 -20.24 1.86
N LEU A 100 -27.13 -19.87 3.03
CA LEU A 100 -27.23 -18.49 3.47
C LEU A 100 -25.87 -17.95 3.91
N ARG A 101 -25.13 -18.72 4.72
CA ARG A 101 -23.76 -18.37 5.12
C ARG A 101 -22.86 -18.18 3.89
N ASP A 102 -22.89 -19.11 2.95
CA ASP A 102 -22.03 -19.08 1.78
C ASP A 102 -22.43 -17.92 0.83
N PHE A 103 -23.73 -17.61 0.73
CA PHE A 103 -24.21 -16.42 0.02
C PHE A 103 -23.68 -15.12 0.65
N ILE A 104 -23.81 -14.97 1.97
CA ILE A 104 -23.32 -13.78 2.69
C ILE A 104 -21.80 -13.66 2.54
N MET A 105 -21.07 -14.76 2.68
CA MET A 105 -19.61 -14.75 2.57
C MET A 105 -19.16 -14.41 1.14
N LYS A 106 -19.85 -14.92 0.12
CA LYS A 106 -19.62 -14.52 -1.28
C LYS A 106 -19.86 -13.01 -1.47
N MET A 107 -20.91 -12.45 -0.90
CA MET A 107 -21.18 -11.01 -0.98
C MET A 107 -20.06 -10.19 -0.30
N VAL A 108 -19.60 -10.60 0.89
CA VAL A 108 -18.51 -9.91 1.59
C VAL A 108 -17.23 -9.94 0.75
N ILE A 109 -16.86 -11.08 0.18
CA ILE A 109 -15.67 -11.22 -0.67
C ILE A 109 -15.78 -10.30 -1.89
N LEU A 110 -16.90 -10.34 -2.62
CA LEU A 110 -17.08 -9.53 -3.83
C LEU A 110 -17.06 -8.03 -3.53
N ILE A 111 -17.72 -7.60 -2.45
CA ILE A 111 -17.73 -6.18 -2.05
C ILE A 111 -16.33 -5.69 -1.69
N ARG A 112 -15.52 -6.52 -1.01
CA ARG A 112 -14.15 -6.15 -0.61
C ARG A 112 -13.17 -6.20 -1.78
N ALA A 113 -13.29 -7.21 -2.64
CA ALA A 113 -12.44 -7.36 -3.83
C ALA A 113 -12.62 -6.19 -4.81
N ASN A 114 -13.85 -5.72 -5.01
CA ASN A 114 -14.16 -4.60 -5.93
C ASN A 114 -13.60 -3.24 -5.49
N ILE A 115 -12.98 -3.13 -4.32
CA ILE A 115 -12.32 -1.89 -3.86
C ILE A 115 -10.87 -1.81 -4.39
N ILE A 116 -10.29 -2.94 -4.80
CA ILE A 116 -8.89 -3.05 -5.21
C ILE A 116 -8.81 -3.07 -6.74
N ASP A 117 -8.03 -2.15 -7.31
CA ASP A 117 -7.78 -2.11 -8.75
C ASP A 117 -7.02 -3.36 -9.21
N THR A 118 -7.58 -4.05 -10.20
CA THR A 118 -6.96 -5.22 -10.84
C THR A 118 -7.12 -5.09 -12.36
N PRO A 119 -6.04 -4.92 -13.14
CA PRO A 119 -4.64 -4.82 -12.73
C PRO A 119 -4.33 -3.55 -11.90
N PRO A 120 -3.19 -3.50 -11.19
CA PRO A 120 -2.78 -2.31 -10.45
C PRO A 120 -2.69 -1.06 -11.34
N ALA A 121 -3.24 0.05 -10.85
CA ALA A 121 -3.30 1.31 -11.58
C ALA A 121 -2.06 2.21 -11.33
N TYR A 122 -1.56 2.26 -10.10
CA TYR A 122 -0.54 3.23 -9.69
C TYR A 122 0.65 2.59 -8.99
N THR A 123 1.81 3.21 -9.14
CA THR A 123 3.02 2.97 -8.32
C THR A 123 3.48 4.30 -7.71
N SER A 124 4.57 4.31 -6.96
CA SER A 124 5.13 5.56 -6.41
C SER A 124 5.79 6.46 -7.46
N ASP A 125 6.04 5.96 -8.67
CA ASP A 125 6.89 6.64 -9.66
C ASP A 125 6.07 7.42 -10.70
N HIS A 126 4.76 7.13 -10.80
CA HIS A 126 3.87 7.72 -11.80
C HIS A 126 2.53 8.13 -11.19
N GLU A 127 2.02 9.26 -11.62
CA GLU A 127 0.74 9.84 -11.18
C GLU A 127 -0.47 9.32 -11.98
N TYR A 128 -0.23 8.52 -13.02
CA TYR A 128 -1.23 8.04 -13.98
C TYR A 128 -1.05 6.56 -14.30
N ILE A 129 -2.06 5.96 -14.93
CA ILE A 129 -2.05 4.54 -15.30
C ILE A 129 -0.98 4.29 -16.37
N THR A 130 -0.12 3.31 -16.13
CA THR A 130 0.92 2.89 -17.08
C THR A 130 0.97 1.38 -17.23
N LEU A 131 1.52 0.93 -18.36
CA LEU A 131 1.81 -0.49 -18.56
C LEU A 131 2.84 -1.00 -17.52
N ASP A 132 3.80 -0.15 -17.14
CA ASP A 132 4.78 -0.50 -16.11
C ASP A 132 4.10 -0.77 -14.76
N ALA A 133 3.18 0.09 -14.32
CA ALA A 133 2.44 -0.11 -13.07
C ALA A 133 1.65 -1.43 -13.06
N ALA A 134 1.10 -1.84 -14.21
CA ALA A 134 0.30 -3.06 -14.32
C ALA A 134 1.15 -4.35 -14.32
N PHE A 135 2.36 -4.32 -14.87
CA PHE A 135 3.15 -5.53 -15.16
C PHE A 135 4.47 -5.64 -14.39
N ASN A 136 5.03 -4.53 -13.91
CA ASN A 136 6.30 -4.51 -13.19
C ASN A 136 6.12 -4.94 -11.73
N ARG A 137 6.34 -6.23 -11.47
CA ARG A 137 6.23 -6.83 -10.13
C ARG A 137 7.33 -6.40 -9.16
N SER A 138 8.32 -5.59 -9.58
CA SER A 138 9.33 -5.08 -8.65
C SER A 138 8.83 -3.90 -7.81
N HIS A 139 7.68 -3.30 -8.15
CA HIS A 139 7.10 -2.18 -7.41
C HIS A 139 5.93 -2.61 -6.55
N TYR A 140 5.75 -1.95 -5.41
CA TYR A 140 4.47 -1.96 -4.71
C TYR A 140 3.43 -1.14 -5.49
N ALA A 141 2.25 -1.73 -5.66
CA ALA A 141 1.07 -1.02 -6.14
C ALA A 141 0.57 -0.02 -5.08
N ARG A 142 -0.02 1.08 -5.53
CA ARG A 142 -0.71 2.05 -4.68
C ARG A 142 -2.20 2.07 -4.99
N ALA A 143 -3.01 2.19 -3.95
CA ALA A 143 -4.46 2.37 -4.08
C ALA A 143 -4.85 3.80 -4.54
N LEU A 144 -3.94 4.76 -4.40
CA LEU A 144 -4.12 6.15 -4.86
C LEU A 144 -2.80 6.64 -5.48
N PRO A 145 -2.87 7.53 -6.48
CA PRO A 145 -1.67 8.09 -7.09
C PRO A 145 -0.79 8.83 -6.07
N PRO A 146 0.53 8.96 -6.32
CA PRO A 146 1.37 9.89 -5.60
C PRO A 146 0.87 11.33 -5.73
N ILE A 147 1.25 12.16 -4.77
CA ILE A 147 0.99 13.59 -4.84
C ILE A 147 1.90 14.16 -5.92
N PRO A 148 1.38 14.98 -6.85
CA PRO A 148 2.21 15.56 -7.89
C PRO A 148 3.40 16.36 -7.34
N HIS A 149 4.54 16.24 -8.00
CA HIS A 149 5.78 16.86 -7.54
C HIS A 149 5.75 18.40 -7.56
N ASP A 150 4.87 18.97 -8.38
CA ASP A 150 4.68 20.41 -8.57
C ASP A 150 3.60 21.00 -7.64
N CYS A 151 3.10 20.23 -6.68
CA CYS A 151 2.16 20.73 -5.68
C CYS A 151 2.81 21.71 -4.69
N PRO A 152 2.08 22.75 -4.24
CA PRO A 152 2.62 23.80 -3.37
C PRO A 152 2.93 23.33 -1.94
N THR A 153 2.34 22.22 -1.50
CA THR A 153 2.59 21.61 -0.18
C THR A 153 2.80 20.11 -0.32
N PRO A 154 3.46 19.45 0.67
CA PRO A 154 3.64 18.00 0.68
C PRO A 154 2.33 17.19 0.70
N MET A 155 1.19 17.83 0.96
CA MET A 155 -0.14 17.21 1.02
C MET A 155 -1.08 17.75 -0.06
N GLY A 156 -0.55 18.29 -1.16
CA GLY A 156 -1.33 18.94 -2.23
C GLY A 156 -1.38 20.45 -2.04
N VAL A 157 -2.55 21.02 -1.75
CA VAL A 157 -2.73 22.48 -1.55
C VAL A 157 -2.94 22.92 -0.10
N VAL A 158 -3.08 21.98 0.84
CA VAL A 158 -3.44 22.27 2.23
C VAL A 158 -2.28 21.94 3.17
N GLY A 159 -2.06 22.81 4.15
CA GLY A 159 -1.11 22.58 5.25
C GLY A 159 0.19 23.38 5.12
N PRO A 160 1.13 23.17 6.06
CA PRO A 160 2.42 23.83 6.02
C PRO A 160 3.28 23.34 4.86
N LYS A 161 4.27 24.16 4.44
CA LYS A 161 5.24 23.80 3.40
C LYS A 161 6.16 22.64 3.77
N SER A 162 6.33 22.37 5.07
CA SER A 162 7.13 21.27 5.60
C SER A 162 6.29 20.43 6.55
N LEU A 163 6.35 19.11 6.41
CA LEU A 163 5.73 18.19 7.37
C LEU A 163 6.46 18.26 8.72
N PRO A 164 5.79 17.95 9.84
CA PRO A 164 6.46 17.80 11.13
C PRO A 164 7.48 16.66 11.09
N ASP A 165 8.50 16.75 11.96
CA ASP A 165 9.54 15.73 12.03
C ASP A 165 8.96 14.37 12.48
N ALA A 166 9.34 13.31 11.79
CA ALA A 166 8.81 11.97 12.04
C ALA A 166 9.17 11.45 13.45
N LYS A 167 10.32 11.85 14.00
CA LYS A 167 10.76 11.46 15.34
C LYS A 167 9.91 12.16 16.40
N ASP A 168 9.55 13.41 16.18
CA ASP A 168 8.67 14.15 17.09
C ASP A 168 7.27 13.54 17.11
N ILE A 169 6.70 13.24 15.93
CA ILE A 169 5.41 12.53 15.83
C ILE A 169 5.47 11.17 16.55
N ALA A 170 6.52 10.38 16.31
CA ALA A 170 6.70 9.08 16.96
C ALA A 170 6.77 9.20 18.50
N ASN A 171 7.52 10.18 19.00
CA ASN A 171 7.69 10.40 20.44
C ASN A 171 6.43 10.93 21.13
N VAL A 172 5.69 11.82 20.46
CA VAL A 172 4.52 12.48 21.05
C VAL A 172 3.28 11.58 20.98
N LEU A 173 3.03 10.93 19.85
CA LEU A 173 1.77 10.22 19.59
C LEU A 173 1.88 8.69 19.72
N PHE A 174 2.99 8.08 19.30
CA PHE A 174 3.08 6.62 19.14
C PHE A 174 3.90 5.91 20.22
N ARG A 175 4.72 6.65 20.97
CA ARG A 175 5.54 6.07 22.05
C ARG A 175 4.64 5.53 23.16
N ARG A 176 4.70 4.22 23.36
CA ARG A 176 4.02 3.53 24.47
C ARG A 176 4.53 4.06 25.81
N ARG A 177 3.64 4.62 26.62
CA ARG A 177 3.91 5.03 28.02
C ARG A 177 3.49 3.95 29.01
N GLU A 178 2.35 3.32 28.74
CA GLU A 178 1.78 2.23 29.52
C GLU A 178 1.33 1.13 28.55
N PHE A 179 1.48 -0.13 28.95
CA PHE A 179 0.98 -1.24 28.18
C PHE A 179 -0.55 -1.32 28.32
N LYS A 180 -1.24 -1.20 27.18
CA LYS A 180 -2.68 -1.45 27.09
C LYS A 180 -2.89 -2.78 26.37
N PRO A 181 -3.41 -3.81 27.04
CA PRO A 181 -3.70 -5.08 26.38
C PRO A 181 -4.78 -4.88 25.31
N ASP A 182 -4.78 -5.74 24.30
CA ASP A 182 -5.83 -5.77 23.30
C ASP A 182 -7.18 -6.12 23.94
N ALA A 183 -8.21 -5.33 23.64
CA ALA A 183 -9.54 -5.49 24.20
C ALA A 183 -10.22 -6.79 23.74
N LEU A 184 -9.81 -7.34 22.59
CA LEU A 184 -10.30 -8.63 22.07
C LEU A 184 -9.53 -9.83 22.63
N GLY A 185 -8.50 -9.61 23.45
CA GLY A 185 -7.73 -10.68 24.08
C GLY A 185 -6.75 -11.37 23.14
N ALA A 186 -6.26 -10.71 22.09
CA ALA A 186 -5.25 -11.28 21.21
C ALA A 186 -3.97 -11.69 21.97
N SER A 187 -3.53 -12.92 21.75
CA SER A 187 -2.28 -13.44 22.32
C SER A 187 -1.07 -13.11 21.43
N VAL A 188 0.12 -13.27 21.98
CA VAL A 188 1.39 -13.14 21.23
C VAL A 188 1.48 -14.10 20.04
N HIS A 189 0.76 -15.23 20.07
CA HIS A 189 0.70 -16.16 18.95
C HIS A 189 0.13 -15.50 17.69
N LEU A 190 -0.94 -14.71 17.82
CA LEU A 190 -1.51 -13.98 16.68
C LEU A 190 -0.51 -12.95 16.12
N THR A 191 0.25 -12.29 17.01
CA THR A 191 1.28 -11.32 16.59
C THR A 191 2.41 -11.98 15.79
N PHE A 192 2.96 -13.10 16.27
CA PHE A 192 4.00 -13.82 15.55
C PHE A 192 3.50 -14.47 14.27
N PHE A 193 2.27 -14.99 14.27
CA PHE A 193 1.63 -15.49 13.06
C PHE A 193 1.49 -14.37 12.03
N ALA A 194 0.98 -13.21 12.43
CA ALA A 194 0.85 -12.05 11.54
C ALA A 194 2.21 -11.64 10.97
N GLN A 195 3.23 -11.51 11.82
CA GLN A 195 4.60 -11.18 11.37
C GLN A 195 5.12 -12.20 10.36
N HIS A 196 5.07 -13.50 10.67
CA HIS A 196 5.55 -14.56 9.80
C HIS A 196 4.77 -14.62 8.47
N PHE A 197 3.45 -14.48 8.53
CA PHE A 197 2.56 -14.52 7.36
C PHE A 197 2.77 -13.31 6.45
N THR A 198 2.80 -12.09 6.99
CA THR A 198 2.91 -10.87 6.17
C THR A 198 4.30 -10.69 5.55
N HIS A 199 5.34 -11.20 6.22
CA HIS A 199 6.70 -11.17 5.68
C HIS A 199 6.93 -12.14 4.52
N MET A 200 5.92 -12.90 4.10
CA MET A 200 5.93 -13.59 2.81
C MET A 200 5.82 -12.61 1.62
N PHE A 201 5.13 -11.48 1.77
CA PHE A 201 4.85 -10.53 0.69
C PHE A 201 5.28 -9.08 0.97
N PHE A 202 5.53 -8.70 2.22
CA PHE A 202 6.18 -7.43 2.56
C PHE A 202 7.68 -7.60 2.68
N LYS A 203 8.36 -7.40 1.55
CA LYS A 203 9.77 -7.72 1.32
C LYS A 203 10.45 -6.57 0.58
N THR A 204 10.59 -5.44 1.28
CA THR A 204 11.10 -4.20 0.69
C THR A 204 12.54 -4.36 0.22
N ASP A 205 12.83 -3.97 -1.03
CA ASP A 205 14.18 -3.91 -1.57
C ASP A 205 14.82 -2.56 -1.23
N PHE A 206 15.44 -2.48 -0.05
CA PHE A 206 16.10 -1.27 0.43
C PHE A 206 17.26 -0.79 -0.46
N LYS A 207 17.79 -1.62 -1.37
CA LYS A 207 18.83 -1.17 -2.32
C LYS A 207 18.24 -0.33 -3.44
N LYS A 208 17.02 -0.65 -3.87
CA LYS A 208 16.29 0.12 -4.91
C LYS A 208 15.50 1.28 -4.32
N GLY A 209 14.96 1.09 -3.11
CA GLY A 209 14.22 2.12 -2.39
C GLY A 209 12.93 1.60 -1.77
N PRO A 210 12.22 2.44 -0.99
CA PRO A 210 11.05 2.02 -0.21
C PRO A 210 9.85 1.57 -1.06
N SER A 211 9.79 1.97 -2.32
CA SER A 211 8.70 1.62 -3.26
C SER A 211 8.86 0.24 -3.90
N PHE A 212 9.99 -0.42 -3.69
CA PHE A 212 10.35 -1.67 -4.38
C PHE A 212 10.23 -2.88 -3.47
N THR A 213 9.92 -4.02 -4.07
CA THR A 213 9.84 -5.32 -3.41
C THR A 213 10.61 -6.38 -4.20
N TRP A 214 11.15 -7.36 -3.48
CA TRP A 214 11.70 -8.59 -4.06
C TRP A 214 10.77 -9.80 -3.89
N GLY A 215 9.55 -9.60 -3.36
CA GLY A 215 8.52 -10.63 -3.21
C GLY A 215 7.59 -10.77 -4.42
N ALA A 216 6.75 -11.81 -4.42
CA ALA A 216 5.83 -12.12 -5.52
C ALA A 216 4.40 -11.53 -5.38
N HIS A 217 4.18 -10.60 -4.44
CA HIS A 217 2.89 -9.93 -4.17
C HIS A 217 1.74 -10.82 -3.68
N GLY A 218 2.02 -11.92 -2.99
CA GLY A 218 0.95 -12.78 -2.50
C GLY A 218 1.37 -13.90 -1.55
N VAL A 219 0.47 -14.87 -1.41
CA VAL A 219 0.64 -16.06 -0.58
C VAL A 219 1.35 -17.14 -1.41
N ASP A 220 2.67 -17.10 -1.44
CA ASP A 220 3.53 -17.99 -2.27
C ASP A 220 4.38 -18.97 -1.44
N GLY A 221 4.36 -18.86 -0.12
CA GLY A 221 5.17 -19.67 0.80
C GLY A 221 6.66 -19.33 0.79
N SER A 222 7.07 -18.21 0.18
CA SER A 222 8.48 -17.85 0.01
C SER A 222 9.20 -17.54 1.33
N ASN A 223 8.47 -17.28 2.41
CA ASN A 223 9.03 -17.20 3.77
C ASN A 223 9.51 -18.57 4.30
N VAL A 224 9.01 -19.68 3.75
CA VAL A 224 9.42 -21.05 4.08
C VAL A 224 10.34 -21.62 3.01
N TYR A 225 9.98 -21.47 1.74
CA TYR A 225 10.65 -22.11 0.61
C TYR A 225 11.76 -21.26 -0.04
N GLY A 226 11.89 -19.99 0.34
CA GLY A 226 12.85 -19.07 -0.25
C GLY A 226 12.24 -18.19 -1.35
N PRO A 227 12.93 -17.09 -1.72
CA PRO A 227 12.46 -16.17 -2.77
C PRO A 227 12.57 -16.69 -4.19
N ASP A 228 13.47 -17.65 -4.43
CA ASP A 228 13.86 -18.08 -5.76
C ASP A 228 14.19 -19.57 -5.77
N LYS A 229 14.28 -20.14 -6.99
CA LYS A 229 14.49 -21.58 -7.17
C LYS A 229 15.84 -22.07 -6.64
N HIS A 230 16.87 -21.22 -6.66
CA HIS A 230 18.18 -21.59 -6.12
C HIS A 230 18.11 -21.71 -4.60
N THR A 231 17.53 -20.74 -3.90
CA THR A 231 17.32 -20.80 -2.45
C THR A 231 16.45 -22.00 -2.05
N GLU A 232 15.36 -22.25 -2.79
CA GLU A 232 14.49 -23.43 -2.58
C GLU A 232 15.29 -24.74 -2.70
N ASN A 233 16.11 -24.87 -3.74
CA ASN A 233 16.94 -26.04 -3.97
C ASN A 233 17.96 -26.28 -2.84
N LEU A 234 18.53 -25.22 -2.27
CA LEU A 234 19.44 -25.32 -1.13
C LEU A 234 18.75 -25.83 0.14
N LEU A 235 17.47 -25.50 0.34
CA LEU A 235 16.65 -25.89 1.49
C LEU A 235 16.06 -27.30 1.35
N ARG A 236 15.93 -27.83 0.13
CA ARG A 236 15.32 -29.14 -0.12
C ARG A 236 16.24 -30.31 0.25
N SER A 237 15.66 -31.36 0.80
CA SER A 237 16.38 -32.62 1.05
C SER A 237 16.45 -33.53 -0.19
N TYR A 238 15.60 -33.25 -1.19
CA TYR A 238 15.39 -34.08 -2.39
C TYR A 238 14.94 -35.53 -2.08
N LYS A 239 14.42 -35.76 -0.88
CA LYS A 239 13.88 -37.04 -0.46
C LYS A 239 12.42 -36.87 -0.04
N ASP A 240 11.52 -37.64 -0.63
CA ASP A 240 10.08 -37.66 -0.33
C ASP A 240 9.39 -36.29 -0.39
N GLY A 241 9.94 -35.35 -1.17
CA GLY A 241 9.43 -33.98 -1.28
C GLY A 241 9.70 -33.08 -0.05
N LYS A 242 10.58 -33.49 0.87
CA LYS A 242 10.83 -32.77 2.13
C LYS A 242 11.86 -31.64 2.00
N LEU A 243 11.82 -30.74 2.97
CA LEU A 243 12.93 -29.83 3.27
C LEU A 243 14.00 -30.56 4.10
N LYS A 244 15.21 -30.01 4.12
CA LYS A 244 16.24 -30.39 5.09
C LYS A 244 15.78 -30.00 6.49
N SER A 245 16.16 -30.80 7.47
CA SER A 245 15.89 -30.58 8.88
C SER A 245 16.95 -31.31 9.71
N GLN A 246 16.94 -31.08 11.02
CA GLN A 246 17.83 -31.75 11.97
C GLN A 246 17.10 -32.05 13.27
N ILE A 247 17.65 -32.96 14.08
CA ILE A 247 17.08 -33.31 15.39
C ILE A 247 17.92 -32.66 16.50
N ILE A 248 17.29 -31.81 17.31
CA ILE A 248 17.91 -31.16 18.47
C ILE A 248 17.10 -31.55 19.70
N LYS A 249 17.74 -32.24 20.65
CA LYS A 249 17.10 -32.73 21.89
C LYS A 249 15.82 -33.56 21.65
N GLY A 250 15.81 -34.35 20.57
CA GLY A 250 14.69 -35.24 20.24
C GLY A 250 13.59 -34.61 19.38
N GLU A 251 13.65 -33.31 19.09
CA GLU A 251 12.66 -32.59 18.27
C GLU A 251 13.25 -32.18 16.91
N GLU A 252 12.39 -32.01 15.91
CA GLU A 252 12.79 -31.57 14.57
C GLU A 252 12.89 -30.04 14.47
N TRP A 253 14.01 -29.56 13.93
CA TRP A 253 14.34 -28.15 13.78
C TRP A 253 14.83 -27.85 12.35
N PRO A 254 14.79 -26.57 11.92
CA PRO A 254 15.41 -26.15 10.67
C PRO A 254 16.89 -26.53 10.60
N PRO A 255 17.44 -26.78 9.41
CA PRO A 255 18.85 -27.11 9.24
C PRO A 255 19.73 -25.92 9.60
N TYR A 256 20.99 -26.15 9.92
CA TYR A 256 21.95 -25.06 10.08
C TYR A 256 22.37 -24.50 8.72
N LEU A 257 22.87 -23.26 8.73
CA LEU A 257 23.45 -22.61 7.55
C LEU A 257 24.61 -23.38 6.93
N SER A 258 25.34 -24.19 7.72
CA SER A 258 26.38 -25.08 7.19
C SER A 258 25.82 -26.11 6.22
N ASP A 259 24.61 -26.59 6.45
CA ASP A 259 23.99 -27.69 5.71
C ASP A 259 23.08 -27.18 4.58
N ALA A 260 22.57 -25.96 4.73
CA ALA A 260 21.77 -25.25 3.75
C ALA A 260 22.26 -23.78 3.65
N PRO A 261 23.26 -23.49 2.80
CA PRO A 261 23.94 -22.20 2.74
C PRO A 261 23.09 -21.13 2.02
N VAL A 262 22.00 -20.73 2.65
CA VAL A 262 21.11 -19.65 2.19
C VAL A 262 21.52 -18.31 2.82
N LYS A 263 21.03 -17.21 2.25
CA LYS A 263 21.25 -15.88 2.82
C LYS A 263 20.38 -15.70 4.08
N MET A 264 21.01 -15.44 5.22
CA MET A 264 20.35 -15.10 6.48
C MET A 264 21.02 -13.88 7.12
N LEU A 265 20.24 -13.10 7.85
CA LEU A 265 20.68 -11.93 8.60
C LEU A 265 20.73 -12.30 10.09
N TYR A 266 21.91 -12.68 10.57
CA TYR A 266 22.17 -12.88 11.99
C TYR A 266 23.06 -11.75 12.54
N PRO A 267 22.85 -11.32 13.80
CA PRO A 267 23.80 -10.46 14.48
C PRO A 267 25.21 -11.09 14.51
N PRO A 268 26.29 -10.30 14.42
CA PRO A 268 27.66 -10.82 14.44
C PRO A 268 28.02 -11.63 15.70
N SER A 269 27.26 -11.46 16.78
CA SER A 269 27.43 -12.18 18.05
C SER A 269 26.93 -13.64 18.02
N VAL A 270 26.16 -14.04 17.01
CA VAL A 270 25.60 -15.40 16.93
C VAL A 270 26.61 -16.35 16.28
N PRO A 271 27.06 -17.42 16.96
CA PRO A 271 28.00 -18.40 16.39
C PRO A 271 27.43 -19.06 15.12
N LYS A 272 28.27 -19.31 14.12
CA LYS A 272 27.84 -19.83 12.81
C LYS A 272 27.16 -21.19 12.90
N GLU A 273 27.62 -22.01 13.83
CA GLU A 273 27.10 -23.34 14.16
C GLU A 273 25.69 -23.31 14.78
N ASN A 274 25.21 -22.15 15.23
CA ASN A 274 23.89 -21.98 15.84
C ASN A 274 22.92 -21.17 14.96
N GLN A 275 23.27 -20.96 13.69
CA GLN A 275 22.45 -20.19 12.76
C GLN A 275 21.57 -21.11 11.93
N PHE A 276 20.25 -20.99 12.08
CA PHE A 276 19.29 -21.73 11.25
C PHE A 276 19.14 -21.13 9.86
N ALA A 277 18.95 -22.01 8.88
CA ALA A 277 18.63 -21.69 7.50
C ALA A 277 17.11 -21.77 7.28
N LEU A 278 16.52 -20.69 6.77
CA LEU A 278 15.09 -20.56 6.49
C LEU A 278 14.87 -19.95 5.09
N GLY A 279 13.64 -19.97 4.59
CA GLY A 279 13.29 -19.29 3.34
C GLY A 279 13.27 -17.76 3.45
N HIS A 280 13.01 -17.25 4.65
CA HIS A 280 13.02 -15.83 4.96
C HIS A 280 14.35 -15.42 5.64
N GLU A 281 15.00 -14.36 5.16
CA GLU A 281 16.34 -13.96 5.64
C GLU A 281 16.40 -13.33 7.04
N PHE A 282 15.26 -12.90 7.59
CA PHE A 282 15.11 -12.33 8.93
C PHE A 282 14.18 -13.17 9.80
#